data_AF-A0A9P1KCC9-F1
#
_entry.id   AF-A0A9P1KCC9-F1
#
_cell.length_a   1.000
_cell.length_b   1.000
_cell.length_c   1.000
_cell.angle_alpha   90.00
_cell.angle_beta   90.00
_cell.angle_gamma   90.00
#
_symmetry.space_group_name_H-M   'P 1'
#
loop_
_entity.id
_entity.type
_entity.pdbx_description
1 polymer ?
#
loop_
_entity_poly.entity_id
_entity_poly.type
_entity_poly.pdbx_seq_one_letter_code
_entity_poly.pdbx_strand_id
1 'polypeptide(L)' 'MYFAKVEAAGTSQECPQCSTAVKKDLSIRVHKCPECGYITNRDVAAAQVIRNRGIAAAGLTVKKLGEGKVVGLP' A
#
# COMPACT_ATOMS: atom_id res chain seq x y z
N MET A 1 -17.60 -16.91 7.42
CA MET A 1 -16.59 -16.34 6.49
C MET A 1 -16.88 -14.85 6.37
N TYR A 2 -15.88 -13.99 6.56
CA TYR A 2 -16.06 -12.54 6.64
C TYR A 2 -15.52 -11.91 5.36
N PHE A 3 -16.29 -11.03 4.75
CA PHE A 3 -15.91 -10.31 3.53
C PHE A 3 -16.15 -8.82 3.75
N ALA A 4 -15.20 -7.99 3.35
CA ALA A 4 -15.31 -6.54 3.40
C ALA A 4 -14.96 -5.97 2.04
N LYS A 5 -15.76 -5.02 1.57
CA LYS A 5 -15.48 -4.29 0.33
C LYS A 5 -14.36 -3.27 0.59
N VAL A 6 -13.38 -3.23 -0.30
CA VAL A 6 -12.24 -2.30 -0.26
C VAL A 6 -12.16 -1.58 -1.60
N GLU A 7 -11.83 -0.29 -1.58
CA GLU A 7 -11.63 0.50 -2.80
C GLU A 7 -10.45 -0.03 -3.61
N ALA A 8 -10.73 -0.51 -4.82
CA ALA A 8 -9.75 -1.15 -5.71
C ALA A 8 -9.09 -0.19 -6.69
N ALA A 9 -9.64 1.02 -6.86
CA ALA A 9 -9.11 2.02 -7.79
C ALA A 9 -7.67 2.40 -7.44
N GLY A 10 -6.81 2.46 -8.46
CA GLY A 10 -5.41 2.90 -8.35
C GLY A 10 -4.43 1.92 -7.68
N THR A 11 -4.90 0.75 -7.22
CA THR A 11 -4.07 -0.24 -6.49
C THR A 11 -2.89 -0.76 -7.30
N SER A 12 -3.03 -0.86 -8.63
CA SER A 12 -1.96 -1.27 -9.54
C SER A 12 -0.89 -0.21 -9.74
N GLN A 13 -1.11 1.03 -9.28
CA GLN A 13 -0.20 2.17 -9.42
C GLN A 13 0.39 2.57 -8.06
N GLU A 14 -0.34 2.37 -6.96
CA GLU A 14 0.10 2.69 -5.60
C GLU A 14 1.19 1.74 -5.08
N CYS A 15 2.22 2.30 -4.45
CA CYS A 15 3.24 1.53 -3.77
C CYS A 15 2.74 1.05 -2.40
N PRO A 16 2.77 -0.26 -2.09
CA PRO A 16 2.29 -0.77 -0.81
C PRO A 16 3.18 -0.38 0.39
N GLN A 17 4.40 0.11 0.14
CA GLN A 17 5.37 0.45 1.18
C GLN A 17 5.36 1.93 1.56
N CYS A 18 5.30 2.83 0.58
CA CYS A 18 5.37 4.27 0.79
C CYS A 18 4.12 5.04 0.32
N SER A 19 3.11 4.34 -0.20
CA SER A 19 1.86 4.90 -0.72
C SER A 19 2.02 5.87 -1.91
N THR A 20 3.21 5.98 -2.50
CA THR A 20 3.44 6.79 -3.70
C THR A 20 2.78 6.17 -4.92
N ALA A 21 2.09 6.98 -5.72
CA ALA A 21 1.57 6.58 -7.03
C ALA A 21 2.72 6.50 -8.06
N VAL A 22 2.98 5.30 -8.55
CA VAL A 22 3.99 5.01 -9.58
C VAL A 22 3.26 4.70 -10.89
N LYS A 23 3.15 5.74 -11.74
CA LYS A 23 2.54 5.64 -13.09
C LYS A 23 3.31 4.65 -13.96
N LYS A 24 2.63 3.64 -14.49
CA LYS A 24 3.18 2.62 -15.38
C LYS A 24 2.11 2.05 -16.31
N ASP A 25 2.54 1.64 -17.50
CA ASP A 25 1.69 1.01 -18.51
C ASP A 25 1.22 -0.39 -18.09
N LEU A 26 0.11 -0.86 -18.66
CA LEU A 26 -0.42 -2.21 -18.43
C LEU A 26 0.53 -3.31 -18.90
N SER A 27 1.46 -3.01 -19.79
CA SER A 27 2.51 -3.92 -20.24
C SER A 27 3.59 -4.16 -19.18
N ILE A 28 3.76 -3.23 -18.24
CA ILE A 28 4.78 -3.30 -17.20
C ILE A 28 4.28 -4.18 -16.05
N ARG A 29 4.82 -5.40 -15.96
CA ARG A 29 4.46 -6.40 -14.93
C ARG A 29 5.27 -6.29 -13.64
N VAL A 30 6.31 -5.46 -13.62
CA VAL A 30 7.16 -5.23 -12.44
C VAL A 30 6.83 -3.86 -11.84
N HIS A 31 6.52 -3.82 -10.55
CA HIS A 31 6.45 -2.59 -9.78
C HIS A 31 7.82 -2.29 -9.20
N LYS A 32 8.45 -1.22 -9.68
CA LYS A 32 9.67 -0.63 -9.10
C LYS A 32 9.33 0.77 -8.61
N CYS A 33 9.40 0.99 -7.31
CA CYS A 33 9.12 2.30 -6.72
C CYS A 33 10.38 3.17 -6.77
N PRO A 34 10.33 4.38 -7.39
CA PRO A 34 11.46 5.29 -7.42
C PRO A 34 11.73 5.97 -6.06
N GLU A 35 10.71 6.08 -5.21
CA GLU A 35 10.81 6.77 -3.91
C GLU A 35 11.45 5.90 -2.82
N CYS A 36 11.00 4.65 -2.68
CA CYS A 36 11.46 3.76 -1.59
C CYS A 36 12.29 2.57 -2.07
N GLY A 37 12.49 2.41 -3.38
CA GLY A 37 13.25 1.30 -3.95
C GLY A 37 12.54 -0.07 -3.89
N TYR A 38 11.26 -0.13 -3.50
CA TYR A 38 10.51 -1.38 -3.43
C TYR A 38 10.33 -2.01 -4.82
N ILE A 39 10.65 -3.30 -4.96
CA ILE A 39 10.55 -4.05 -6.23
C ILE A 39 9.76 -5.33 -6.01
N THR A 40 8.69 -5.52 -6.77
CA THR A 40 7.91 -6.76 -6.80
C THR A 40 7.08 -6.87 -8.08
N ASN A 41 6.31 -7.94 -8.26
CA ASN A 41 5.34 -8.02 -9.35
C ASN A 41 4.18 -7.04 -9.12
N ARG A 42 3.70 -6.37 -10.17
CA ARG A 42 2.60 -5.40 -10.10
C ARG A 42 1.35 -5.98 -9.44
N ASP A 43 1.01 -7.22 -9.74
CA ASP A 43 -0.22 -7.85 -9.25
C ASP A 43 -0.10 -8.17 -7.74
N VAL A 44 1.11 -8.54 -7.28
CA VAL A 44 1.45 -8.71 -5.86
C VAL A 44 1.41 -7.36 -5.13
N ALA A 45 1.96 -6.30 -5.72
CA ALA A 45 1.89 -4.96 -5.15
C ALA A 45 0.44 -4.50 -4.97
N ALA A 46 -0.41 -4.70 -5.99
CA ALA A 46 -1.82 -4.35 -5.92
C ALA A 46 -2.57 -5.11 -4.81
N ALA A 47 -2.31 -6.42 -4.66
CA ALA A 47 -2.89 -7.23 -3.59
C ALA A 47 -2.44 -6.76 -2.19
N GLN A 48 -1.19 -6.35 -2.04
CA GLN A 48 -0.69 -5.76 -0.79
C GLN A 48 -1.36 -4.43 -0.48
N VAL A 49 -1.59 -3.57 -1.48
CA VAL A 49 -2.35 -2.33 -1.29
C VAL A 49 -3.76 -2.62 -0.80
N ILE A 50 -4.48 -3.56 -1.43
CA ILE A 50 -5.82 -3.99 -0.98
C ILE A 50 -5.79 -4.49 0.45
N ARG A 51 -4.82 -5.35 0.79
CA ARG A 51 -4.64 -5.85 2.17
C ARG A 51 -4.46 -4.69 3.15
N ASN A 52 -3.59 -3.73 2.84
CA ASN A 52 -3.29 -2.59 3.71
C ASN A 52 -4.54 -1.72 3.92
N ARG A 53 -5.28 -1.43 2.84
CA ARG A 53 -6.55 -0.70 2.90
C ARG A 53 -7.61 -1.46 3.71
N GLY A 54 -7.69 -2.79 3.55
CA GLY A 54 -8.60 -3.64 4.34
C GLY A 54 -8.26 -3.65 5.83
N ILE A 55 -6.97 -3.74 6.18
CA ILE A 55 -6.49 -3.66 7.58
C ILE A 55 -6.82 -2.29 8.19
N ALA A 56 -6.64 -1.21 7.43
CA ALA A 56 -7.00 0.14 7.85
C ALA A 56 -8.51 0.31 8.06
N ALA A 57 -9.33 -0.18 7.12
CA ALA A 57 -10.78 -0.14 7.23
C ALA A 57 -11.31 -0.98 8.42
N ALA A 58 -10.63 -2.08 8.77
CA ALA A 58 -10.96 -2.91 9.92
C ALA A 58 -10.55 -2.28 11.28
N GLY A 59 -9.93 -1.10 11.29
CA GLY A 59 -9.48 -0.44 12.53
C GLY A 59 -8.30 -1.14 13.22
N LEU A 60 -7.57 -2.02 12.52
CA LEU A 60 -6.42 -2.75 13.08
C LEU A 60 -5.11 -1.94 13.06
N THR A 61 -5.13 -0.72 12.50
CA THR A 61 -3.97 0.17 12.35
C THR A 61 -3.39 0.69 13.68
N VAL A 62 -4.17 0.64 14.78
CA VAL A 62 -3.75 1.13 16.11
C VAL A 62 -2.64 0.33 16.78
N LYS A 63 -2.23 -0.85 16.28
CA LYS A 63 -1.13 -1.63 16.89
C LYS A 63 0.29 -1.29 16.38
N LYS A 64 0.47 -0.23 15.57
CA LYS A 64 1.79 0.22 15.09
C LYS A 64 2.17 1.65 15.52
N LEU A 65 1.63 2.15 16.64
CA LEU A 65 2.10 3.38 17.28
C LEU A 65 2.92 3.12 18.57
N GLY A 66 3.41 1.90 18.76
CA GLY A 66 4.15 1.46 19.96
C GLY A 66 5.68 1.40 19.83
N GLU A 67 6.24 1.68 18.65
CA GLU A 67 7.70 1.74 18.45
C GLU A 67 8.03 3.13 17.89
N GLY A 68 8.55 3.98 18.78
CA GLY A 68 8.54 5.42 18.64
C GLY A 68 9.27 5.98 17.41
N LYS A 69 8.63 6.96 16.78
CA LYS A 69 9.30 8.08 16.11
C LYS A 69 8.51 9.34 16.41
N VAL A 70 9.06 10.17 17.29
CA VAL A 70 8.61 11.54 17.50
C VAL A 70 8.70 12.30 16.18
N VAL A 71 7.58 12.84 15.71
CA VAL A 71 7.59 13.94 14.75
C VAL A 71 6.75 15.02 15.41
N GLY A 72 7.45 16.03 15.93
CA GLY A 72 6.84 17.25 16.43
C GLY A 72 6.07 17.92 15.29
N LEU A 73 4.83 18.26 15.58
CA LEU A 73 4.01 19.15 14.77
C LEU A 73 4.19 20.57 15.34
N PRO A 74 4.33 21.62 14.52
CA PRO A 74 4.35 23.01 15.00
C PRO A 74 3.05 23.39 15.72
#